data_AF-A0AAJ2US18-F1
#
_entry.id   AF-A0AAJ2US18-F1
#
_cell.length_a   1.000
_cell.length_b   1.000
_cell.length_c   1.000
_cell.angle_alpha   90.00
_cell.angle_beta   90.00
_cell.angle_gamma   90.00
#
_symmetry.space_group_name_H-M   'P 1'
#
loop_
_entity.id
_entity.type
_entity.pdbx_description
1 polymer ?
#
loop_
_entity_poly.entity_id
_entity_poly.type
_entity_poly.pdbx_seq_one_letter_code
_entity_poly.pdbx_strand_id
1 'polypeptide(L)'
;ASPSASPSATRKADLYGTVVDVADEAPDRDTPPAALPRRPESGLTSSGGPRTVMNHRGDNVTFTGEGYVLVRWQISPQYRPGGLVMPSWTGLKGRLFHVASGGGRRMDDPTSADGRTSGMGGPATGYTVLPDGTQQMWQNEYFYLDGTVTLTQNERGADYGITVAPSTWDAVTEDVTYGPDRGAIRYGLVRDNGKDSAPVPQYVTREKPGDAATVAQRSEV
;
A
#
# COMPACT_ATOMS: atom_id res chain seq x y z
N ALA A 1 -44.62 30.39 23.92
CA ALA A 1 -43.20 29.98 23.81
C ALA A 1 -43.15 28.69 23.01
N SER A 2 -42.51 28.70 21.85
CA SER A 2 -42.34 27.53 20.99
C SER A 2 -41.24 26.62 21.53
N PRO A 3 -41.36 25.28 21.45
CA PRO A 3 -40.30 24.40 21.90
C PRO A 3 -39.08 24.52 20.97
N SER A 4 -37.90 24.63 21.58
CA SER A 4 -36.61 24.68 20.90
C SER A 4 -36.28 23.30 20.33
N ALA A 5 -35.94 23.25 19.04
CA ALA A 5 -35.51 22.03 18.38
C ALA A 5 -34.18 21.56 18.98
N SER A 6 -34.17 20.33 19.50
CA SER A 6 -32.92 19.67 19.91
C SER A 6 -32.02 19.47 18.68
N PRO A 7 -30.71 19.72 18.78
CA PRO A 7 -29.81 19.52 17.65
C PRO A 7 -29.74 18.03 17.32
N SER A 8 -30.12 17.69 16.08
CA SER A 8 -29.94 16.36 15.52
C SER A 8 -28.47 15.96 15.57
N ALA A 9 -28.19 14.76 16.08
CA ALA A 9 -26.85 14.18 16.08
C ALA A 9 -26.25 14.25 14.67
N THR A 10 -25.13 14.94 14.53
CA THR A 10 -24.35 14.99 13.29
C THR A 10 -23.91 13.56 12.98
N ARG A 11 -24.38 12.97 11.87
CA ARG A 11 -23.84 11.70 11.38
C ARG A 11 -22.32 11.86 11.24
N LYS A 12 -21.54 11.05 11.96
CA LYS A 12 -20.12 10.89 11.65
C LYS A 12 -20.05 10.47 10.18
N ALA A 13 -19.31 11.22 9.37
CA ALA A 13 -19.04 10.83 7.99
C ALA A 13 -18.44 9.43 8.00
N ASP A 14 -18.92 8.56 7.10
CA ASP A 14 -18.27 7.28 6.86
C ASP A 14 -16.93 7.59 6.19
N LEU A 15 -15.84 7.34 6.92
CA LEU A 15 -14.47 7.63 6.47
C LEU A 15 -13.88 6.45 5.68
N TYR A 16 -14.56 5.30 5.70
CA TYR A 16 -14.17 4.16 4.88
C TYR A 16 -14.22 4.53 3.40
N GLY A 17 -13.19 4.15 2.64
CA GLY A 17 -13.11 4.46 1.22
C GLY A 17 -12.48 5.81 0.88
N THR A 18 -12.11 6.61 1.88
CA THR A 18 -11.24 7.77 1.63
C THR A 18 -9.85 7.29 1.25
N VAL A 19 -9.37 7.72 0.08
CA VAL A 19 -7.95 7.61 -0.27
C VAL A 19 -7.21 8.77 0.35
N VAL A 20 -5.89 8.64 0.47
CA VAL A 20 -5.06 9.80 0.77
C VAL A 20 -4.93 10.63 -0.52
N ASP A 21 -5.65 11.75 -0.58
CA ASP A 21 -5.70 12.67 -1.73
C ASP A 21 -4.38 13.46 -1.92
N VAL A 22 -3.51 13.47 -0.91
CA VAL A 22 -2.22 14.18 -0.89
C VAL A 22 -1.13 13.18 -0.55
N ALA A 23 -0.02 13.17 -1.29
CA ALA A 23 1.13 12.33 -0.96
C ALA A 23 1.61 12.59 0.48
N ASP A 24 1.78 11.53 1.26
CA ASP A 24 2.35 11.62 2.60
C ASP A 24 3.77 12.21 2.51
N GLU A 25 4.04 13.22 3.33
CA GLU A 25 5.42 13.62 3.56
C GLU A 25 6.18 12.44 4.19
N ALA A 26 7.44 12.24 3.79
CA ALA A 26 8.25 11.23 4.46
C ALA A 26 8.43 11.65 5.92
N PRO A 27 8.21 10.75 6.91
CA PRO A 27 8.58 11.04 8.28
C PRO A 27 10.09 11.33 8.35
N ASP A 28 10.57 12.00 9.41
CA ASP A 28 12.01 12.07 9.63
C ASP A 28 12.59 10.66 9.79
N ARG A 29 13.85 10.47 9.36
CA ARG A 29 14.49 9.14 9.32
C ARG A 29 14.51 8.45 10.68
N ASP A 30 14.77 9.23 11.73
CA ASP A 30 14.92 8.74 13.10
C ASP A 30 13.61 8.77 13.91
N THR A 31 12.48 9.13 13.29
CA THR A 31 11.18 9.18 13.97
C THR A 31 10.54 7.79 14.00
N PRO A 32 10.35 7.17 15.18
CA PRO A 32 9.66 5.89 15.29
C PRO A 32 8.18 6.03 14.86
N PRO A 33 7.57 4.96 14.33
CA PRO A 33 6.17 5.01 13.93
C PRO A 33 5.24 5.05 15.15
N ALA A 34 4.00 5.47 14.94
CA ALA A 34 2.94 5.18 15.89
C ALA A 34 2.75 3.65 16.04
N ALA A 35 2.23 3.22 17.18
CA ALA A 35 1.93 1.80 17.39
C ALA A 35 0.82 1.35 16.44
N LEU A 36 1.03 0.23 15.74
CA LEU A 36 0.01 -0.41 14.91
C LEU A 36 -1.09 -1.00 15.80
N PRO A 37 -2.35 -0.56 15.69
CA PRO A 37 -3.45 -1.16 16.43
C PRO A 37 -3.66 -2.61 16.00
N ARG A 38 -3.98 -3.49 16.95
CA ARG A 38 -4.25 -4.90 16.67
C ARG A 38 -5.68 -5.07 16.18
N ARG A 39 -5.84 -5.59 14.96
CA ARG A 39 -7.13 -5.99 14.40
C ARG A 39 -7.33 -7.51 14.54
N PRO A 40 -8.57 -8.02 14.41
CA PRO A 40 -8.81 -9.46 14.42
C PRO A 40 -8.06 -10.19 13.30
N GLU A 41 -7.59 -11.41 13.55
CA GLU A 41 -6.86 -12.21 12.57
C GLU A 41 -7.40 -13.64 12.62
N SER A 42 -8.50 -13.92 11.90
CA SER A 42 -9.07 -15.27 11.84
C SER A 42 -8.42 -16.17 10.79
N GLY A 43 -7.54 -15.59 9.96
CA GLY A 43 -6.69 -16.30 9.00
C GLY A 43 -6.90 -15.79 7.59
N LEU A 44 -5.79 -15.57 6.89
CA LEU A 44 -5.80 -15.12 5.50
C LEU A 44 -5.22 -16.18 4.57
N THR A 45 -5.95 -16.46 3.50
CA THR A 45 -5.52 -17.38 2.42
C THR A 45 -5.22 -16.61 1.15
N SER A 46 -4.32 -17.16 0.34
CA SER A 46 -3.88 -16.60 -0.95
C SER A 46 -3.97 -17.69 -2.02
N SER A 47 -4.58 -17.36 -3.17
CA SER A 47 -4.64 -18.27 -4.32
C SER A 47 -3.26 -18.58 -4.91
N GLY A 48 -2.27 -17.74 -4.65
CA GLY A 48 -0.88 -17.93 -5.08
C GLY A 48 0.00 -18.64 -4.03
N GLY A 49 -0.58 -19.14 -2.94
CA GLY A 49 0.14 -19.80 -1.84
C GLY A 49 0.72 -18.83 -0.81
N PRO A 50 1.65 -19.29 0.05
CA PRO A 50 2.17 -18.51 1.18
C PRO A 50 3.02 -17.30 0.76
N ARG A 51 3.54 -17.30 -0.47
CA ARG A 51 4.30 -16.20 -1.06
C ARG A 51 4.24 -16.31 -2.58
N THR A 52 3.96 -15.21 -3.25
CA THR A 52 3.85 -15.17 -4.72
C THR A 52 4.66 -14.02 -5.26
N VAL A 53 5.51 -14.30 -6.26
CA VAL A 53 6.23 -13.27 -7.02
C VAL A 53 5.47 -13.01 -8.30
N MET A 54 5.13 -11.75 -8.54
CA MET A 54 4.32 -11.28 -9.68
C MET A 54 5.20 -10.31 -10.47
N ASN A 55 5.68 -10.74 -11.64
CA ASN A 55 6.66 -10.01 -12.45
C ASN A 55 6.07 -9.45 -13.74
N HIS A 56 4.90 -9.94 -14.14
CA HIS A 56 4.35 -9.67 -15.46
C HIS A 56 2.92 -9.15 -15.38
N ARG A 57 2.58 -8.27 -16.32
CA ARG A 57 1.22 -7.73 -16.46
C ARG A 57 0.21 -8.87 -16.52
N GLY A 58 -0.79 -8.81 -15.67
CA GLY A 58 -1.85 -9.81 -15.60
C GLY A 58 -1.59 -10.93 -14.59
N ASP A 59 -0.37 -11.03 -14.04
CA ASP A 59 -0.14 -11.83 -12.83
C ASP A 59 -1.11 -11.32 -11.75
N ASN A 60 -1.79 -12.22 -11.07
CA ASN A 60 -2.78 -11.86 -10.07
C ASN A 60 -2.86 -12.89 -8.94
N VAL A 61 -3.26 -12.40 -7.77
CA VAL A 61 -3.51 -13.21 -6.57
C VAL A 61 -4.81 -12.75 -5.95
N THR A 62 -5.64 -13.71 -5.55
CA THR A 62 -6.84 -13.45 -4.74
C THR A 62 -6.56 -13.80 -3.30
N PHE A 63 -6.85 -12.85 -2.41
CA PHE A 63 -6.81 -13.02 -0.96
C PHE A 63 -8.23 -13.20 -0.43
N THR A 64 -8.41 -14.15 0.48
CA THR A 64 -9.70 -14.41 1.14
C THR A 64 -9.49 -14.70 2.63
N GLY A 65 -10.31 -14.08 3.47
CA GLY A 65 -10.29 -14.25 4.91
C GLY A 65 -10.08 -12.92 5.63
N GLU A 66 -9.46 -12.99 6.81
CA GLU A 66 -9.22 -11.84 7.68
C GLU A 66 -7.78 -11.84 8.18
N GLY A 67 -7.04 -10.77 7.87
CA GLY A 67 -5.66 -10.62 8.31
C GLY A 67 -4.84 -9.66 7.44
N TYR A 68 -3.53 -9.70 7.62
CA TYR A 68 -2.60 -8.77 6.97
C TYR A 68 -2.06 -9.32 5.65
N VAL A 69 -1.84 -8.42 4.69
CA VAL A 69 -1.20 -8.69 3.39
C VAL A 69 0.06 -7.84 3.29
N LEU A 70 1.18 -8.46 2.97
CA LEU A 70 2.40 -7.79 2.51
C LEU A 70 2.35 -7.63 0.99
N VAL A 71 2.69 -6.44 0.51
CA VAL A 71 3.09 -6.17 -0.88
C VAL A 71 4.49 -5.55 -0.86
N ARG A 72 5.48 -6.28 -1.37
CA ARG A 72 6.87 -5.81 -1.47
C ARG A 72 7.20 -5.39 -2.89
N TRP A 73 7.70 -4.17 -3.06
CA TRP A 73 8.02 -3.56 -4.35
C TRP A 73 9.39 -3.93 -4.89
N GLN A 74 9.49 -4.22 -6.19
CA GLN A 74 10.76 -4.52 -6.87
C GLN A 74 10.82 -3.73 -8.19
N ILE A 75 11.21 -2.47 -8.10
CA ILE A 75 11.35 -1.58 -9.26
C ILE A 75 12.70 -1.85 -9.95
N SER A 76 12.71 -1.98 -11.27
CA SER A 76 13.88 -2.39 -12.06
C SER A 76 14.22 -1.40 -13.18
N PRO A 77 14.61 -0.16 -12.85
CA PRO A 77 14.86 0.88 -13.83
C PRO A 77 16.06 0.56 -14.73
N GLN A 78 16.97 -0.32 -14.29
CA GLN A 78 18.09 -0.80 -15.11
C GLN A 78 17.66 -1.59 -16.35
N TYR A 79 16.45 -2.15 -16.38
CA TYR A 79 15.92 -2.86 -17.55
C TYR A 79 15.05 -1.94 -18.40
N ARG A 80 14.10 -1.25 -17.77
CA ARG A 80 13.25 -0.27 -18.44
C ARG A 80 12.80 0.82 -17.46
N PRO A 81 13.41 2.02 -17.50
CA PRO A 81 12.92 3.17 -16.76
C PRO A 81 11.71 3.78 -17.48
N GLY A 82 10.91 4.60 -16.80
CA GLY A 82 9.75 5.27 -17.40
C GLY A 82 8.58 5.43 -16.45
N GLY A 83 7.41 5.76 -17.02
CA GLY A 83 6.17 5.87 -16.26
C GLY A 83 5.68 4.50 -15.80
N LEU A 84 5.45 4.35 -14.50
CA LEU A 84 4.89 3.15 -13.90
C LEU A 84 3.36 3.20 -13.91
N VAL A 85 2.71 2.07 -14.18
CA VAL A 85 1.26 1.90 -13.96
C VAL A 85 1.06 1.07 -12.71
N MET A 86 0.25 1.55 -11.76
CA MET A 86 0.12 0.92 -10.44
C MET A 86 -0.72 -0.36 -10.50
N PRO A 87 -0.44 -1.35 -9.64
CA PRO A 87 -1.25 -2.55 -9.50
C PRO A 87 -2.65 -2.18 -8.99
N SER A 88 -3.64 -2.99 -9.37
CA SER A 88 -5.05 -2.74 -9.07
C SER A 88 -5.60 -3.78 -8.12
N TRP A 89 -6.43 -3.35 -7.18
CA TRP A 89 -7.21 -4.19 -6.29
C TRP A 89 -8.65 -4.22 -6.81
N THR A 90 -9.14 -5.39 -7.18
CA THR A 90 -10.44 -5.55 -7.84
C THR A 90 -11.31 -6.58 -7.15
N GLY A 91 -12.62 -6.50 -7.38
CA GLY A 91 -13.59 -7.44 -6.84
C GLY A 91 -13.70 -7.40 -5.31
N LEU A 92 -13.41 -6.25 -4.68
CA LEU A 92 -13.45 -6.13 -3.23
C LEU A 92 -14.84 -6.48 -2.67
N LYS A 93 -14.87 -7.52 -1.84
CA LYS A 93 -15.98 -7.87 -0.96
C LYS A 93 -15.51 -7.74 0.48
N GLY A 94 -16.21 -6.96 1.30
CA GLY A 94 -15.77 -6.60 2.65
C GLY A 94 -14.94 -5.32 2.66
N ARG A 95 -13.84 -5.31 3.44
CA ARG A 95 -13.01 -4.13 3.73
C ARG A 95 -11.52 -4.37 3.47
N LEU A 96 -10.85 -3.37 2.91
CA LEU A 96 -9.40 -3.37 2.68
C LEU A 96 -8.81 -2.02 3.11
N PHE A 97 -7.79 -2.04 3.95
CA PHE A 97 -7.13 -0.86 4.48
C PHE A 97 -5.63 -0.89 4.21
N HIS A 98 -5.04 0.25 3.85
CA HIS A 98 -3.59 0.45 3.84
C HIS A 98 -3.15 0.86 5.24
N VAL A 99 -2.68 -0.12 6.03
CA VAL A 99 -2.48 0.05 7.48
C VAL A 99 -1.08 0.55 7.83
N ALA A 100 -0.07 0.18 7.04
CA ALA A 100 1.31 0.56 7.32
C ALA A 100 2.20 0.46 6.08
N SER A 101 3.38 1.09 6.17
CA SER A 101 4.47 1.05 5.20
C SER A 101 5.80 0.82 5.91
N GLY A 102 6.70 0.03 5.33
CA GLY A 102 7.96 -0.36 5.95
C GLY A 102 9.03 -0.82 4.96
N GLY A 103 9.83 -1.79 5.36
CA GLY A 103 10.96 -2.31 4.59
C GLY A 103 12.21 -1.45 4.70
N GLY A 104 12.29 -0.62 5.74
CA GLY A 104 13.46 0.19 6.12
C GLY A 104 13.75 1.39 5.22
N ARG A 105 12.95 1.64 4.18
CA ARG A 105 13.08 2.80 3.30
C ARG A 105 11.83 3.09 2.49
N ARG A 106 11.66 4.35 2.15
CA ARG A 106 10.81 4.81 1.04
C ARG A 106 11.56 4.58 -0.27
N MET A 107 10.84 4.32 -1.37
CA MET A 107 11.47 3.92 -2.63
C MET A 107 12.30 5.05 -3.28
N ASP A 108 11.97 6.30 -2.99
CA ASP A 108 12.70 7.50 -3.40
C ASP A 108 13.77 7.96 -2.41
N ASP A 109 13.97 7.25 -1.30
CA ASP A 109 15.08 7.53 -0.40
C ASP A 109 16.42 7.43 -1.13
N PRO A 110 17.33 8.39 -0.94
CA PRO A 110 18.65 8.28 -1.51
C PRO A 110 19.41 7.06 -1.00
N THR A 111 19.89 6.23 -1.93
CA THR A 111 20.74 5.07 -1.66
C THR A 111 22.19 5.31 -2.08
N SER A 112 22.50 6.43 -2.70
CA SER A 112 23.87 6.87 -3.02
C SER A 112 24.28 8.07 -2.17
N ALA A 113 25.59 8.19 -1.90
CA ALA A 113 26.15 9.28 -1.11
C ALA A 113 25.92 10.68 -1.73
N ASP A 114 25.83 10.76 -3.06
CA ASP A 114 25.57 11.99 -3.80
C ASP A 114 24.08 12.37 -3.87
N GLY A 115 23.20 11.56 -3.28
CA GLY A 115 21.76 11.85 -3.21
C GLY A 115 20.98 11.55 -4.49
N ARG A 116 21.63 11.11 -5.58
CA ARG A 116 21.01 11.05 -6.91
C ARG A 116 20.39 9.70 -7.28
N THR A 117 20.71 8.64 -6.56
CA THR A 117 20.18 7.30 -6.82
C THR A 117 19.24 6.89 -5.69
N SER A 118 18.13 6.24 -6.04
CA SER A 118 17.17 5.65 -5.11
C SER A 118 16.66 4.31 -5.63
N GLY A 119 15.70 3.70 -4.94
CA GLY A 119 14.98 2.55 -5.46
C GLY A 119 14.15 2.83 -6.71
N MET A 120 13.94 4.11 -7.05
CA MET A 120 13.28 4.53 -8.29
C MET A 120 14.27 4.66 -9.45
N GLY A 121 15.58 4.50 -9.23
CA GLY A 121 16.61 4.61 -10.25
C GLY A 121 17.61 5.75 -10.00
N GLY A 122 18.32 6.16 -11.04
CA GLY A 122 19.42 7.10 -10.93
C GLY A 122 19.91 7.60 -12.30
N PRO A 123 20.89 8.52 -12.34
CA PRO A 123 21.35 9.13 -13.60
C PRO A 123 21.88 8.12 -14.63
N ALA A 124 22.41 6.97 -14.16
CA ALA A 124 22.97 5.94 -15.03
C ALA A 124 21.92 4.99 -15.62
N THR A 125 20.80 4.76 -14.92
CA THR A 125 19.76 3.79 -15.32
C THR A 125 18.48 4.46 -15.81
N GLY A 126 18.35 5.78 -15.65
CA GLY A 126 17.07 6.47 -15.71
C GLY A 126 16.24 6.27 -14.44
N TYR A 127 15.09 6.94 -14.42
CA TYR A 127 14.16 6.93 -13.29
C TYR A 127 12.81 6.31 -13.68
N THR A 128 12.24 5.56 -12.75
CA THR A 128 10.83 5.22 -12.72
C THR A 128 10.05 6.41 -12.17
N VAL A 129 8.97 6.77 -12.84
CA VAL A 129 8.11 7.91 -12.50
C VAL A 129 6.72 7.37 -12.15
N LEU A 130 6.17 7.79 -11.01
CA LEU A 130 4.82 7.40 -10.61
C LEU A 130 3.77 8.24 -11.35
N PRO A 131 2.54 7.75 -11.51
CA PRO A 131 1.42 8.58 -11.96
C PRO A 131 1.20 9.77 -11.01
N ASP A 132 0.73 10.89 -11.55
CA ASP A 132 0.42 12.07 -10.74
C ASP A 132 -0.58 11.74 -9.61
N GLY A 133 -0.34 12.27 -8.41
CA GLY A 133 -1.16 12.03 -7.22
C GLY A 133 -0.94 10.68 -6.52
N THR A 134 -0.04 9.83 -7.04
CA THR A 134 0.29 8.54 -6.41
C THR A 134 1.04 8.73 -5.09
N GLN A 135 0.70 7.95 -4.06
CA GLN A 135 1.48 7.85 -2.84
C GLN A 135 2.87 7.31 -3.14
N GLN A 136 3.89 7.99 -2.62
CA GLN A 136 5.25 7.49 -2.77
C GLN A 136 5.40 6.17 -2.00
N MET A 137 5.83 5.15 -2.74
CA MET A 137 5.89 3.77 -2.29
C MET A 137 6.98 3.57 -1.25
N TRP A 138 6.72 2.70 -0.30
CA TRP A 138 7.75 2.08 0.52
C TRP A 138 8.17 0.74 -0.03
N GLN A 139 9.32 0.24 0.44
CA GLN A 139 9.84 -1.05 0.01
C GLN A 139 8.86 -2.19 0.35
N ASN A 140 8.19 -2.10 1.50
CA ASN A 140 7.08 -2.97 1.89
C ASN A 140 5.83 -2.11 2.16
N GLU A 141 4.68 -2.55 1.67
CA GLU A 141 3.37 -1.98 1.96
C GLU A 141 2.49 -3.05 2.63
N TYR A 142 1.78 -2.67 3.69
CA TYR A 142 0.96 -3.57 4.48
C TYR A 142 -0.50 -3.17 4.44
N PHE A 143 -1.34 -4.16 4.17
CA PHE A 143 -2.78 -4.00 4.11
C PHE A 143 -3.46 -4.91 5.12
N TYR A 144 -4.61 -4.49 5.64
CA TYR A 144 -5.51 -5.37 6.38
C TYR A 144 -6.74 -5.65 5.52
N LEU A 145 -7.07 -6.93 5.36
CA LEU A 145 -8.25 -7.40 4.65
C LEU A 145 -9.19 -8.07 5.65
N ASP A 146 -10.47 -7.74 5.53
CA ASP A 146 -11.60 -8.51 6.06
C ASP A 146 -12.55 -8.77 4.89
N GLY A 147 -12.43 -9.94 4.27
CA GLY A 147 -13.25 -10.35 3.14
C GLY A 147 -12.45 -10.97 1.99
N THR A 148 -12.61 -10.44 0.77
CA THR A 148 -11.96 -10.97 -0.44
C THR A 148 -11.62 -9.87 -1.42
N VAL A 149 -10.43 -9.95 -2.02
CA VAL A 149 -9.97 -9.02 -3.06
C VAL A 149 -8.94 -9.70 -3.97
N THR A 150 -8.89 -9.29 -5.23
CA THR A 150 -7.85 -9.71 -6.17
C THR A 150 -6.89 -8.56 -6.44
N LEU A 151 -5.60 -8.78 -6.19
CA LEU A 151 -4.51 -7.88 -6.59
C LEU A 151 -3.97 -8.31 -7.95
N THR A 152 -3.92 -7.38 -8.90
CA THR A 152 -3.37 -7.61 -10.25
C THR A 152 -2.17 -6.71 -10.49
N GLN A 153 -1.10 -7.32 -11.00
CA GLN A 153 0.12 -6.66 -11.44
C GLN A 153 -0.13 -5.98 -12.81
N ASN A 154 0.25 -4.70 -12.94
CA ASN A 154 -0.02 -3.90 -14.13
C ASN A 154 1.27 -3.39 -14.81
N GLU A 155 2.33 -4.20 -14.83
CA GLU A 155 3.66 -3.87 -15.38
C GLU A 155 3.51 -3.28 -16.78
N ARG A 156 3.88 -2.01 -16.90
CA ARG A 156 3.83 -1.27 -18.17
C ARG A 156 4.62 0.02 -18.01
N GLY A 157 5.33 0.39 -19.06
CA GLY A 157 6.09 1.64 -19.14
C GLY A 157 7.42 1.57 -18.40
N ALA A 158 7.40 1.20 -17.12
CA ALA A 158 8.57 0.83 -16.34
C ALA A 158 8.50 -0.63 -15.88
N ASP A 159 9.67 -1.29 -15.87
CA ASP A 159 9.76 -2.67 -15.37
C ASP A 159 9.69 -2.69 -13.86
N TYR A 160 8.72 -3.44 -13.32
CA TYR A 160 8.63 -3.71 -11.91
C TYR A 160 7.95 -5.04 -11.62
N GLY A 161 8.35 -5.65 -10.51
CA GLY A 161 7.66 -6.77 -9.90
C GLY A 161 7.12 -6.40 -8.52
N ILE A 162 6.21 -7.23 -8.03
CA ILE A 162 5.78 -7.22 -6.64
C ILE A 162 5.84 -8.64 -6.08
N THR A 163 6.28 -8.76 -4.83
CA THR A 163 6.12 -10.01 -4.07
C THR A 163 5.03 -9.82 -3.04
N VAL A 164 4.07 -10.75 -3.00
CA VAL A 164 2.91 -10.66 -2.13
C VAL A 164 2.80 -11.89 -1.23
N ALA A 165 2.32 -11.71 -0.01
CA ALA A 165 2.16 -12.79 0.95
C ALA A 165 1.13 -12.42 2.04
N PRO A 166 0.37 -13.39 2.59
CA PRO A 166 -0.24 -13.23 3.90
C PRO A 166 0.82 -12.87 4.95
N SER A 167 0.46 -12.04 5.92
CA SER A 167 1.33 -11.55 6.99
C SER A 167 0.59 -11.55 8.33
N THR A 168 1.26 -11.12 9.38
CA THR A 168 0.72 -11.04 10.74
C THR A 168 0.98 -9.68 11.35
N TRP A 169 0.16 -9.28 12.33
CA TRP A 169 0.38 -8.05 13.07
C TRP A 169 1.81 -7.93 13.65
N ASP A 170 2.35 -9.03 14.19
CA ASP A 170 3.70 -9.06 14.77
C ASP A 170 4.77 -8.77 13.71
N ALA A 171 4.64 -9.39 12.52
CA ALA A 171 5.58 -9.17 11.41
C ALA A 171 5.52 -7.75 10.85
N VAL A 172 4.32 -7.16 10.76
CA VAL A 172 4.17 -5.74 10.36
C VAL A 172 4.83 -4.84 11.39
N THR A 173 4.54 -5.06 12.68
CA THR A 173 5.09 -4.25 13.78
C THR A 173 6.61 -4.33 13.85
N GLU A 174 7.17 -5.52 13.68
CA GLU A 174 8.62 -5.71 13.61
C GLU A 174 9.26 -4.92 12.45
N ASP A 175 8.68 -4.99 11.25
CA ASP A 175 9.23 -4.33 10.07
C ASP A 175 9.17 -2.80 10.17
N VAL A 176 8.05 -2.24 10.64
CA VAL A 176 7.92 -0.77 10.74
C VAL A 176 8.74 -0.18 11.89
N THR A 177 9.03 -0.97 12.92
CA THR A 177 9.91 -0.55 14.04
C THR A 177 11.38 -0.89 13.81
N TYR A 178 11.73 -1.49 12.67
CA TYR A 178 13.11 -1.71 12.27
C TYR A 178 13.73 -0.39 11.79
N GLY A 179 14.50 0.26 12.65
CA GLY A 179 15.00 1.62 12.46
C GLY A 179 16.45 1.78 11.96
N PRO A 180 16.92 3.03 11.84
CA PRO A 180 18.28 3.36 11.42
C PRO A 180 19.39 2.81 12.32
N ASP A 181 19.13 2.71 13.62
CA ASP A 181 20.01 2.07 14.60
C ASP A 181 20.27 0.58 14.29
N ARG A 182 19.37 -0.04 13.52
CA ARG A 182 19.46 -1.42 13.03
C ARG A 182 19.88 -1.50 11.56
N GLY A 183 20.26 -0.38 10.93
CA GLY A 183 20.75 -0.33 9.55
C GLY A 183 19.68 -0.07 8.48
N ALA A 184 18.47 0.35 8.86
CA ALA A 184 17.53 0.92 7.91
C ALA A 184 17.96 2.33 7.47
N ILE A 185 17.34 2.87 6.40
CA ILE A 185 17.42 4.30 6.10
C ILE A 185 16.48 5.09 7.02
N ARG A 186 15.33 4.51 7.35
CA ARG A 186 14.29 5.11 8.20
C ARG A 186 13.43 4.03 8.83
N TYR A 187 12.78 4.38 9.94
CA TYR A 187 11.62 3.65 10.43
C TYR A 187 10.47 3.66 9.42
N GLY A 188 9.51 2.74 9.57
CA GLY A 188 8.28 2.70 8.80
C GLY A 188 7.26 3.78 9.19
N LEU A 189 6.05 3.66 8.64
CA LEU A 189 4.90 4.53 8.89
C LEU A 189 3.66 3.68 9.18
N VAL A 190 2.89 4.06 10.20
CA VAL A 190 1.59 3.46 10.49
C VAL A 190 0.49 4.48 10.16
N ARG A 191 -0.48 4.05 9.35
CA ARG A 191 -1.68 4.84 8.97
C ARG A 191 -2.93 4.41 9.73
N ASP A 192 -2.93 3.18 10.24
CA ASP A 192 -4.06 2.65 10.98
C ASP A 192 -4.17 3.28 12.37
N ASN A 193 -5.39 3.69 12.72
CA ASN A 193 -5.74 4.25 14.02
C ASN A 193 -6.69 3.33 14.81
N GLY A 194 -6.90 2.10 14.34
CA GLY A 194 -7.74 1.08 14.97
C GLY A 194 -9.23 1.30 14.72
N LYS A 195 -9.57 2.27 13.88
CA LYS A 195 -10.93 2.55 13.41
C LYS A 195 -10.99 2.25 11.91
N ASP A 196 -12.19 2.14 11.38
CA ASP A 196 -12.40 1.93 9.94
C ASP A 196 -12.24 3.22 9.12
N SER A 197 -11.28 4.06 9.51
CA SER A 197 -10.92 5.32 8.84
C SER A 197 -9.49 5.31 8.32
N ALA A 198 -8.80 4.17 8.39
CA ALA A 198 -7.53 4.04 7.68
C ALA A 198 -7.79 4.17 6.18
N PRO A 199 -6.85 4.76 5.40
CA PRO A 199 -7.07 4.95 3.98
C PRO A 199 -7.14 3.60 3.26
N VAL A 200 -7.89 3.56 2.18
CA VAL A 200 -7.89 2.42 1.25
C VAL A 200 -6.72 2.55 0.27
N PRO A 201 -6.24 1.45 -0.36
CA PRO A 201 -5.25 1.56 -1.43
C PRO A 201 -5.75 2.51 -2.51
N GLN A 202 -4.88 3.27 -3.19
CA GLN A 202 -5.29 4.28 -4.20
C GLN A 202 -5.95 3.71 -5.47
N TYR A 203 -5.91 2.39 -5.67
CA TYR A 203 -6.40 1.73 -6.89
C TYR A 203 -7.28 0.53 -6.54
N VAL A 204 -8.27 0.74 -5.66
CA VAL A 204 -9.21 -0.31 -5.24
C VAL A 204 -10.61 -0.10 -5.80
N THR A 205 -11.24 -1.18 -6.27
CA THR A 205 -12.65 -1.19 -6.69
C THR A 205 -13.39 -2.44 -6.24
N ARG A 206 -14.71 -2.30 -6.05
CA ARG A 206 -15.63 -3.44 -5.88
C ARG A 206 -15.89 -4.19 -7.19
N GLU A 207 -15.68 -3.54 -8.33
CA GLU A 207 -15.95 -4.15 -9.62
C GLU A 207 -14.94 -5.24 -9.97
N LYS A 208 -15.38 -6.24 -10.74
CA LYS A 208 -14.54 -7.29 -11.30
C LYS A 208 -14.52 -7.13 -12.84
N PRO A 209 -13.66 -6.27 -13.39
CA PRO A 209 -13.59 -6.04 -14.83
C PRO A 209 -13.04 -7.26 -15.57
N GLY A 210 -13.34 -7.33 -16.88
CA GLY A 210 -12.76 -8.36 -17.76
C GLY A 210 -11.25 -8.22 -17.96
N ASP A 211 -10.72 -6.98 -17.94
CA ASP A 211 -9.28 -6.70 -17.88
C ASP A 211 -8.98 -5.81 -16.65
N ALA A 212 -8.36 -6.39 -15.62
CA ALA A 212 -8.01 -5.67 -14.39
C ALA A 212 -6.89 -4.63 -14.59
N ALA A 213 -6.16 -4.70 -15.71
CA ALA A 213 -5.13 -3.72 -16.05
C ALA A 213 -5.69 -2.51 -16.84
N THR A 214 -7.00 -2.45 -17.09
CA THR A 214 -7.70 -1.26 -17.63
C THR A 214 -8.52 -0.52 -16.56
N VAL A 215 -8.43 -0.95 -15.30
CA VAL A 215 -9.11 -0.25 -14.19
C VAL A 215 -8.60 1.18 -14.11
N ALA A 216 -9.53 2.12 -13.91
CA ALA A 216 -9.19 3.51 -13.69
C ALA A 216 -8.22 3.60 -12.50
N GLN A 217 -7.18 4.41 -12.63
CA GLN A 217 -6.16 4.59 -11.59
C GLN A 217 -6.68 5.57 -10.52
N ARG A 218 -7.78 5.18 -9.88
CA ARG A 218 -8.46 5.85 -8.76
C ARG A 218 -9.28 4.82 -7.99
N SER A 219 -9.47 5.03 -6.69
CA SER A 219 -10.32 4.14 -5.89
C SER A 219 -11.80 4.47 -6.00
N GLU A 220 -12.63 3.43 -5.90
CA GLU A 220 -14.08 3.50 -5.90
C GLU A 220 -14.65 2.32 -5.09
N VAL A 221 -15.04 2.55 -3.82
CA VAL A 221 -15.47 1.51 -2.87
C VAL A 221 -16.67 1.89 -2.02
#